data_AF-A0A2M7FQ72-F1
#
_entry.id   AF-A0A2M7FQ72-F1
#
_cell.length_a   1.000
_cell.length_b   1.000
_cell.length_c   1.000
_cell.angle_alpha   90.00
_cell.angle_beta   90.00
_cell.angle_gamma   90.00
#
_symmetry.space_group_name_H-M   'P 1'
#
loop_
_entity.id
_entity.type
_entity.pdbx_description
1 polymer ?
#
loop_
_entity_poly.entity_id
_entity_poly.type
_entity_poly.pdbx_seq_one_letter_code
_entity_poly.pdbx_strand_id
1 'polypeptide(L)'
;FSKDSYVAKNDATLTGGTSEEVQVVGKDDQKTLLTDLTKELIEGMQSQLTALAEPGINVYLIADSAKVDTSTYSAKVGDTTKTLTLDLALTASLIKYQTDDVTTLVDSSIDQAVPQGYIRSSLPSAVDLSVSSVGTDGKSVKGSAKVKVSLLPVVNKEGLAKLVKGKKGTALESILSSNIPLYSSAEAIITPSWIPLRLKSLPLNPARITIEIVPAI
;
A
#
# COMPACT_ATOMS: atom_id res chain seq x y z
N PHE A 1 48.20 52.71 54.24
CA PHE A 1 48.06 52.51 52.79
C PHE A 1 49.08 53.37 52.07
N SER A 2 49.88 52.75 51.19
CA SER A 2 50.96 53.35 50.38
C SER A 2 50.42 54.28 49.29
N LYS A 3 51.24 55.25 48.85
CA LYS A 3 50.91 56.36 47.94
C LYS A 3 50.88 56.00 46.43
N ASP A 4 50.61 54.74 46.08
CA ASP A 4 50.61 54.29 44.68
C ASP A 4 49.29 53.59 44.24
N SER A 5 48.15 53.99 44.79
CA SER A 5 46.85 53.50 44.29
C SER A 5 45.98 54.66 43.80
N TYR A 6 45.82 54.77 42.48
CA TYR A 6 44.73 55.54 41.90
C TYR A 6 43.42 54.78 42.08
N VAL A 7 42.54 55.29 42.94
CA VAL A 7 41.19 54.75 43.12
C VAL A 7 40.24 55.65 42.35
N ALA A 8 39.87 55.23 41.14
CA ALA A 8 38.78 55.85 40.39
C ALA A 8 37.46 55.22 40.85
N LYS A 9 36.58 56.02 41.45
CA LYS A 9 35.24 55.60 41.88
C LYS A 9 34.23 56.21 40.91
N ASN A 10 33.45 55.39 40.25
CA ASN A 10 32.40 55.85 39.33
C ASN A 10 31.15 56.24 40.14
N ASP A 11 30.64 57.46 39.93
CA ASP A 11 29.43 57.96 40.61
C ASP A 11 28.14 57.42 39.98
N ALA A 12 28.21 56.85 38.77
CA ALA A 12 27.10 56.19 38.10
C ALA A 12 27.31 54.67 38.03
N THR A 13 26.22 53.90 38.16
CA THR A 13 26.23 52.45 37.89
C THR A 13 26.73 52.20 36.46
N LEU A 14 27.75 51.35 36.33
CA LEU A 14 28.23 50.88 35.02
C LEU A 14 27.11 50.10 34.32
N THR A 15 26.34 50.76 33.45
CA THR A 15 25.39 50.11 32.55
C THR A 15 26.10 49.78 31.25
N GLY A 16 26.76 48.63 31.21
CA GLY A 16 27.52 48.19 30.04
C GLY A 16 27.59 46.68 30.01
N GLY A 17 26.70 46.07 29.22
CA GLY A 17 26.53 44.64 29.10
C GLY A 17 25.11 44.34 28.69
N THR A 18 24.82 44.36 27.39
CA THR A 18 23.60 43.75 26.87
C THR A 18 23.80 42.24 26.91
N SER A 19 23.11 41.58 27.84
CA SER A 19 23.01 40.13 27.84
C SER A 19 21.97 39.74 26.79
N GLU A 20 22.44 39.40 25.59
CA GLU A 20 21.59 38.92 24.51
C GLU A 20 21.70 37.40 24.42
N GLU A 21 20.55 36.72 24.47
CA GLU A 21 20.45 35.30 24.17
C GLU A 21 20.36 35.15 22.65
N VAL A 22 21.44 34.68 22.04
CA VAL A 22 21.54 34.47 20.58
C VAL A 22 21.35 33.01 20.23
N GLN A 23 20.38 32.72 19.36
CA GLN A 23 20.20 31.41 18.76
C GLN A 23 21.20 31.21 17.62
N VAL A 24 21.88 30.07 17.65
CA VAL A 24 22.94 29.72 16.71
C VAL A 24 22.61 28.41 16.04
N VAL A 25 22.90 28.31 14.74
CA VAL A 25 22.68 27.07 13.98
C VAL A 25 23.65 25.99 14.45
N GLY A 26 23.10 24.91 14.99
CA GLY A 26 23.83 23.70 15.32
C GLY A 26 24.00 22.77 14.13
N LYS A 27 25.00 21.89 14.21
CA LYS A 27 25.19 20.80 13.24
C LYS A 27 24.03 19.80 13.27
N ASP A 28 23.48 19.57 14.47
CA ASP A 28 22.34 18.68 14.66
C ASP A 28 21.06 19.28 14.07
N ASP A 29 20.90 20.61 14.08
CA ASP A 29 19.76 21.29 13.44
C ASP A 29 19.78 21.08 11.92
N GLN A 30 20.94 21.29 11.28
CA GLN A 30 21.09 21.02 9.84
C GLN A 30 20.82 19.56 9.50
N LYS A 31 21.35 18.62 10.30
CA LYS A 31 21.14 17.18 10.08
C LYS A 31 19.67 16.77 10.23
N THR A 32 19.01 17.30 11.25
CA THR A 32 17.59 17.04 11.51
C THR A 32 16.73 17.59 10.38
N LEU A 33 16.98 18.84 9.98
CA LEU A 33 16.27 19.47 8.86
C LEU A 33 16.44 18.70 7.54
N LEU A 34 17.66 18.21 7.25
CA LEU A 34 17.89 17.36 6.07
C LEU A 34 17.12 16.06 6.14
N THR A 35 17.13 15.39 7.30
CA THR A 35 16.46 14.10 7.48
C THR A 35 14.95 14.26 7.33
N ASP A 36 14.38 15.28 7.96
CA ASP A 36 12.95 15.57 7.94
C ASP A 36 12.49 15.97 6.55
N LEU A 37 13.22 16.87 5.87
CA LEU A 37 12.87 17.29 4.51
C LEU A 37 13.05 16.15 3.49
N THR A 38 14.08 15.31 3.66
CA THR A 38 14.26 14.13 2.79
C THR A 38 13.08 13.17 2.93
N LYS A 39 12.63 12.93 4.16
CA LYS A 39 11.48 12.09 4.44
C LYS A 39 10.20 12.68 3.85
N GLU A 40 9.96 13.97 4.04
CA GLU A 40 8.80 14.67 3.50
C GLU A 40 8.76 14.62 1.96
N LEU A 41 9.90 14.82 1.30
CA LEU A 41 9.99 14.72 -0.16
C LEU A 41 9.72 13.29 -0.66
N ILE A 42 10.22 12.25 0.02
CA ILE A 42 9.95 10.85 -0.35
C ILE A 42 8.47 10.51 -0.17
N GLU A 43 7.85 10.93 0.94
CA GLU A 43 6.41 10.76 1.19
C GLU A 43 5.58 11.52 0.14
N GLY A 44 6.01 12.74 -0.22
CA GLY A 44 5.44 13.53 -1.31
C GLY A 44 5.51 12.82 -2.66
N MET A 45 6.65 12.24 -3.02
CA MET A 45 6.80 11.43 -4.23
C MET A 45 5.85 10.23 -4.24
N GLN A 46 5.76 9.49 -3.12
CA GLN A 46 4.82 8.36 -3.00
C GLN A 46 3.37 8.78 -3.21
N SER A 47 2.97 9.94 -2.67
CA SER A 47 1.61 10.47 -2.86
C SER A 47 1.32 10.77 -4.33
N GLN A 48 2.30 11.31 -5.07
CA GLN A 48 2.15 11.64 -6.49
C GLN A 48 2.11 10.39 -7.38
N LEU A 49 2.72 9.28 -6.96
CA LEU A 49 2.65 8.03 -7.72
C LEU A 49 1.23 7.49 -7.84
N THR A 50 0.36 7.78 -6.87
CA THR A 50 -1.06 7.37 -6.96
C THR A 50 -1.78 8.02 -8.14
N ALA A 51 -1.34 9.20 -8.58
CA ALA A 51 -1.87 9.89 -9.76
C ALA A 51 -1.39 9.29 -11.09
N LEU A 52 -0.33 8.46 -11.07
CA LEU A 52 0.21 7.76 -12.24
C LEU A 52 -0.32 6.32 -12.36
N ALA A 53 -1.16 5.88 -11.43
CA ALA A 53 -1.75 4.56 -11.45
C ALA A 53 -2.79 4.45 -12.58
N GLU A 54 -2.56 3.50 -13.48
CA GLU A 54 -3.50 3.14 -14.54
C GLU A 54 -4.12 1.76 -14.20
N PRO A 55 -5.33 1.43 -14.67
CA PRO A 55 -5.91 0.11 -14.44
C PRO A 55 -4.97 -1.02 -14.88
N GLY A 56 -4.65 -1.93 -13.96
CA GLY A 56 -3.76 -3.08 -14.20
C GLY A 56 -2.25 -2.76 -14.11
N ILE A 57 -1.88 -1.48 -14.05
CA ILE A 57 -0.50 -1.02 -13.98
C ILE A 57 -0.22 -0.42 -12.61
N ASN A 58 0.80 -0.95 -11.96
CA ASN A 58 1.26 -0.48 -10.68
C ASN A 58 2.60 0.24 -10.80
N VAL A 59 2.83 1.19 -9.88
CA VAL A 59 4.08 1.93 -9.79
C VAL A 59 4.63 1.79 -8.39
N TYR A 60 5.92 1.49 -8.28
CA TYR A 60 6.63 1.34 -7.02
C TYR A 60 7.80 2.32 -6.93
N LEU A 61 7.85 3.13 -5.88
CA LEU A 61 8.99 4.00 -5.58
C LEU A 61 10.10 3.20 -4.92
N ILE A 62 11.31 3.28 -5.47
CA ILE A 62 12.49 2.72 -4.81
C ILE A 62 13.10 3.82 -3.94
N ALA A 63 12.58 3.98 -2.72
CA ALA A 63 13.00 5.05 -1.81
C ALA A 63 14.52 5.04 -1.55
N ASP A 64 15.12 3.86 -1.40
CA ASP A 64 16.57 3.70 -1.17
C ASP A 64 17.44 4.12 -2.37
N SER A 65 16.84 4.35 -3.54
CA SER A 65 17.53 4.89 -4.71
C SER A 65 17.58 6.42 -4.73
N ALA A 66 16.99 7.09 -3.74
CA ALA A 66 16.97 8.55 -3.64
C ALA A 66 18.41 9.09 -3.53
N LYS A 67 18.73 10.02 -4.43
CA LYS A 67 19.99 10.74 -4.48
C LYS A 67 19.73 12.22 -4.31
N VAL A 68 20.55 12.86 -3.48
CA VAL A 68 20.56 14.31 -3.32
C VAL A 68 21.28 14.92 -4.51
N ASP A 69 20.56 15.68 -5.32
CA ASP A 69 21.12 16.40 -6.47
C ASP A 69 21.67 17.76 -6.03
N THR A 70 20.90 18.49 -5.21
CA THR A 70 21.32 19.78 -4.64
C THR A 70 20.84 19.91 -3.20
N SER A 71 21.64 20.56 -2.36
CA SER A 71 21.33 20.83 -0.95
C SER A 71 21.97 22.15 -0.54
N THR A 72 21.15 23.18 -0.32
CA THR A 72 21.62 24.54 0.02
C THR A 72 20.95 25.02 1.31
N TYR A 73 21.74 25.31 2.33
CA TYR A 73 21.24 25.92 3.57
C TYR A 73 21.31 27.44 3.51
N SER A 74 20.33 28.11 4.11
CA SER A 74 20.32 29.58 4.22
C SER A 74 21.38 30.15 5.17
N ALA A 75 21.91 29.33 6.08
CA ALA A 75 22.91 29.71 7.08
C ALA A 75 23.86 28.53 7.41
N LYS A 76 25.09 28.85 7.82
CA LYS A 76 26.13 27.88 8.21
C LYS A 76 26.07 27.57 9.70
N VAL A 77 26.68 26.46 10.10
CA VAL A 77 26.88 26.14 11.51
C VAL A 77 27.67 27.25 12.18
N GLY A 78 27.16 27.77 13.29
CA GLY A 78 27.74 28.92 14.00
C GLY A 78 27.15 30.28 13.62
N ASP A 79 26.33 30.37 12.56
CA ASP A 79 25.65 31.61 12.21
C ASP A 79 24.48 31.89 13.16
N THR A 80 24.29 33.16 13.50
CA THR A 80 23.15 33.62 14.31
C THR A 80 21.96 33.87 13.39
N THR A 81 20.94 33.01 13.45
CA THR A 81 19.67 33.19 12.74
C THR A 81 18.53 32.60 13.56
N LYS A 82 17.33 33.19 13.41
CA LYS A 82 16.10 32.67 14.02
C LYS A 82 15.43 31.59 13.17
N THR A 83 15.76 31.52 11.89
CA THR A 83 15.15 30.58 10.93
C THR A 83 16.23 30.00 10.03
N LEU A 84 16.28 28.67 9.98
CA LEU A 84 17.12 27.91 9.07
C LEU A 84 16.24 27.33 7.95
N THR A 85 16.65 27.53 6.71
CA THR A 85 15.95 27.02 5.52
C THR A 85 16.90 26.11 4.75
N LEU A 86 16.36 25.05 4.15
CA LEU A 86 17.08 24.11 3.31
C LEU A 86 16.34 23.97 1.97
N ASP A 87 17.03 24.30 0.88
CA ASP A 87 16.61 23.98 -0.48
C ASP A 87 17.22 22.63 -0.87
N LEU A 88 16.38 21.60 -1.03
CA LEU A 88 16.78 20.23 -1.31
C LEU A 88 16.13 19.73 -2.61
N ALA A 89 16.94 19.25 -3.55
CA ALA A 89 16.46 18.52 -4.72
C ALA A 89 16.89 17.05 -4.64
N LEU A 90 15.93 16.14 -4.86
CA LEU A 90 16.14 14.70 -4.82
C LEU A 90 15.66 14.06 -6.12
N THR A 91 16.41 13.08 -6.60
CA THR A 91 15.99 12.17 -7.67
C THR A 91 15.92 10.75 -7.13
N ALA A 92 14.80 10.06 -7.36
CA ALA A 92 14.62 8.66 -7.02
C ALA A 92 14.15 7.86 -8.23
N SER A 93 14.48 6.57 -8.24
CA SER A 93 14.04 5.62 -9.27
C SER A 93 12.68 5.02 -8.91
N LEU A 94 11.88 4.76 -9.94
CA LEU A 94 10.59 4.08 -9.82
C LEU A 94 10.54 2.89 -10.78
N ILE A 95 9.61 1.96 -10.51
CA ILE A 95 9.32 0.83 -11.38
C ILE A 95 7.85 0.89 -11.74
N LYS A 96 7.56 0.92 -13.03
CA LYS A 96 6.23 0.73 -13.58
C LYS A 96 6.12 -0.71 -14.06
N TYR A 97 5.09 -1.44 -13.64
CA TYR A 97 4.91 -2.84 -14.00
C TYR A 97 3.43 -3.18 -14.19
N GLN A 98 3.15 -4.16 -15.05
CA GLN A 98 1.83 -4.74 -15.16
C GLN A 98 1.66 -5.83 -14.11
N THR A 99 0.50 -5.83 -13.44
CA THR A 99 0.20 -6.80 -12.38
C THR A 99 0.25 -8.23 -12.92
N ASP A 100 -0.28 -8.43 -14.12
CA ASP A 100 -0.35 -9.75 -14.78
C ASP A 100 1.05 -10.33 -15.04
N ASP A 101 2.02 -9.49 -15.42
CA ASP A 101 3.40 -9.93 -15.65
C ASP A 101 4.00 -10.51 -14.37
N VAL A 102 3.81 -9.82 -13.24
CA VAL A 102 4.31 -10.30 -11.94
C VAL A 102 3.62 -11.60 -11.54
N THR A 103 2.30 -11.70 -11.73
CA THR A 103 1.56 -12.93 -11.43
C THR A 103 2.02 -14.10 -12.29
N THR A 104 2.32 -13.85 -13.57
CA THR A 104 2.81 -14.86 -14.53
C THR A 104 4.20 -15.35 -14.14
N LEU A 105 5.07 -14.47 -13.63
CA LEU A 105 6.41 -14.85 -13.18
C LEU A 105 6.38 -15.81 -11.98
N VAL A 106 5.40 -15.67 -11.09
CA VAL A 106 5.28 -16.50 -9.88
C VAL A 106 4.18 -17.57 -10.00
N ASP A 107 3.69 -17.82 -11.22
CA ASP A 107 2.53 -18.67 -11.48
C ASP A 107 2.69 -20.08 -10.92
N SER A 108 3.88 -20.67 -11.14
CA SER A 108 4.24 -21.99 -10.60
C SER A 108 4.19 -22.06 -9.07
N SER A 109 4.63 -21.00 -8.39
CA SER A 109 4.59 -20.90 -6.93
C SER A 109 3.16 -20.76 -6.42
N ILE A 110 2.31 -20.01 -7.14
CA ILE A 110 0.90 -19.88 -6.80
C ILE A 110 0.22 -21.25 -6.93
N ASP A 111 0.42 -21.97 -8.03
CA ASP A 111 -0.21 -23.29 -8.23
C ASP A 111 0.17 -24.30 -7.15
N GLN A 112 1.40 -24.28 -6.68
CA GLN A 112 1.84 -25.12 -5.56
C GLN A 112 1.20 -24.72 -4.23
N ALA A 113 0.85 -23.44 -4.07
CA ALA A 113 0.22 -22.92 -2.85
C ALA A 113 -1.31 -23.06 -2.85
N VAL A 114 -1.95 -23.36 -3.99
CA VAL A 114 -3.40 -23.58 -4.06
C VAL A 114 -3.76 -24.88 -3.32
N PRO A 115 -4.61 -24.83 -2.28
CA PRO A 115 -5.06 -26.02 -1.58
C PRO A 115 -5.88 -26.95 -2.49
N GLN A 116 -5.84 -28.25 -2.21
CA GLN A 116 -6.68 -29.21 -2.93
C GLN A 116 -8.17 -28.85 -2.81
N GLY A 117 -8.90 -29.00 -3.92
CA GLY A 117 -10.32 -28.65 -3.99
C GLY A 117 -10.61 -27.18 -4.26
N TYR A 118 -9.60 -26.39 -4.64
CA TYR A 118 -9.75 -25.00 -5.05
C TYR A 118 -9.13 -24.75 -6.43
N ILE A 119 -9.67 -23.74 -7.13
CA ILE A 119 -9.15 -23.20 -8.40
C ILE A 119 -9.03 -21.68 -8.28
N ARG A 120 -8.23 -21.08 -9.14
CA ARG A 120 -8.12 -19.61 -9.18
C ARG A 120 -9.40 -18.98 -9.71
N SER A 121 -9.77 -17.86 -9.12
CA SER A 121 -10.88 -17.01 -9.56
C SER A 121 -10.45 -16.15 -10.76
N SER A 122 -11.42 -15.61 -11.49
CA SER A 122 -11.20 -14.61 -12.53
C SER A 122 -11.00 -13.19 -11.99
N LEU A 123 -11.03 -13.00 -10.66
CA LEU A 123 -10.75 -11.69 -10.06
C LEU A 123 -9.28 -11.30 -10.26
N PRO A 124 -8.99 -10.00 -10.45
CA PRO A 124 -7.63 -9.50 -10.51
C PRO A 124 -6.85 -9.87 -9.25
N SER A 125 -5.59 -10.25 -9.44
CA SER A 125 -4.69 -10.48 -8.32
C SER A 125 -4.21 -9.15 -7.75
N ALA A 126 -3.96 -9.10 -6.44
CA ALA A 126 -3.27 -7.96 -5.83
C ALA A 126 -1.80 -8.29 -5.65
N VAL A 127 -0.92 -7.37 -6.04
CA VAL A 127 0.54 -7.53 -5.94
C VAL A 127 1.10 -6.44 -5.05
N ASP A 128 1.79 -6.83 -4.00
CA ASP A 128 2.56 -5.96 -3.12
C ASP A 128 4.05 -6.23 -3.36
N LEU A 129 4.75 -5.26 -3.95
CA LEU A 129 6.17 -5.36 -4.25
C LEU A 129 7.00 -4.77 -3.11
N SER A 130 8.15 -5.40 -2.86
CA SER A 130 9.19 -4.86 -2.03
C SER A 130 10.52 -5.00 -2.75
N VAL A 131 11.16 -3.88 -3.08
CA VAL A 131 12.45 -3.87 -3.77
C VAL A 131 13.56 -3.83 -2.73
N SER A 132 14.55 -4.72 -2.87
CA SER A 132 15.71 -4.76 -1.97
C SER A 132 16.93 -4.04 -2.55
N SER A 133 17.08 -4.00 -3.88
CA SER A 133 18.22 -3.34 -4.52
C SER A 133 17.99 -3.09 -6.00
N VAL A 134 18.58 -2.01 -6.51
CA VAL A 134 18.75 -1.76 -7.94
C VAL A 134 20.14 -2.20 -8.36
N GLY A 135 20.25 -2.91 -9.48
CA GLY A 135 21.50 -3.31 -10.08
C GLY A 135 22.34 -2.10 -10.46
N THR A 136 23.66 -2.29 -10.50
CA THR A 136 24.62 -1.23 -10.85
C THR A 136 24.45 -0.72 -12.28
N ASP A 137 23.75 -1.47 -13.13
CA ASP A 137 23.39 -1.11 -14.51
C ASP A 137 22.18 -0.15 -14.60
N GLY A 138 21.47 0.08 -13.49
CA GLY A 138 20.22 0.85 -13.45
C GLY A 138 19.06 0.20 -14.19
N LYS A 139 19.20 -1.07 -14.61
CA LYS A 139 18.22 -1.80 -15.44
C LYS A 139 17.69 -3.04 -14.76
N SER A 140 18.45 -3.59 -13.82
CA SER A 140 18.07 -4.77 -13.07
C SER A 140 17.53 -4.37 -11.71
N VAL A 141 16.45 -5.00 -11.25
CA VAL A 141 15.92 -4.79 -9.90
C VAL A 141 15.77 -6.14 -9.21
N LYS A 142 16.21 -6.22 -7.96
CA LYS A 142 15.98 -7.38 -7.11
C LYS A 142 14.98 -7.00 -6.01
N GLY A 143 14.00 -7.86 -5.80
CA GLY A 143 12.96 -7.68 -4.80
C GLY A 143 12.16 -8.95 -4.56
N SER A 144 11.10 -8.80 -3.77
CA SER A 144 10.10 -9.83 -3.47
C SER A 144 8.72 -9.32 -3.82
N ALA A 145 7.86 -10.19 -4.35
CA ALA A 145 6.46 -9.91 -4.61
C ALA A 145 5.58 -10.75 -3.68
N LYS A 146 4.65 -10.12 -2.97
CA LYS A 146 3.55 -10.81 -2.31
C LYS A 146 2.34 -10.74 -3.21
N VAL A 147 1.93 -11.89 -3.74
CA VAL A 147 0.78 -11.99 -4.62
C VAL A 147 -0.40 -12.58 -3.85
N LYS A 148 -1.52 -11.86 -3.86
CA LYS A 148 -2.80 -12.32 -3.33
C LYS A 148 -3.70 -12.67 -4.49
N VAL A 149 -4.12 -13.93 -4.53
CA VAL A 149 -5.06 -14.46 -5.53
C VAL A 149 -6.35 -14.87 -4.85
N SER A 150 -7.47 -14.63 -5.52
CA SER A 150 -8.78 -15.11 -5.08
C SER A 150 -8.98 -16.55 -5.58
N LEU A 151 -9.48 -17.42 -4.70
CA LEU A 151 -9.73 -18.82 -5.01
C LEU A 151 -11.24 -19.12 -4.96
N LEU A 152 -11.66 -20.11 -5.75
CA LEU A 152 -13.01 -20.67 -5.76
C LEU A 152 -12.95 -22.15 -5.43
N PRO A 153 -13.88 -22.68 -4.61
CA PRO A 153 -13.97 -24.11 -4.40
C PRO A 153 -14.35 -24.83 -5.69
N VAL A 154 -13.74 -25.99 -5.93
CA VAL A 154 -14.13 -26.92 -6.98
C VAL A 154 -15.39 -27.64 -6.52
N VAL A 155 -16.50 -27.40 -7.21
CA VAL A 155 -17.80 -27.95 -6.83
C VAL A 155 -18.34 -28.81 -7.94
N ASN A 156 -18.86 -29.99 -7.58
CA ASN A 156 -19.58 -30.85 -8.50
C ASN A 156 -20.98 -30.27 -8.79
N LYS A 157 -21.05 -29.43 -9.84
CA LYS A 157 -22.29 -28.77 -10.28
C LYS A 157 -23.41 -29.77 -10.60
N GLU A 158 -23.08 -30.90 -11.23
CA GLU A 158 -24.07 -31.93 -11.54
C GLU A 158 -24.62 -32.63 -10.28
N GLY A 159 -23.74 -32.89 -9.31
CA GLY A 159 -24.11 -33.42 -8.00
C GLY A 159 -25.04 -32.47 -7.26
N LEU A 160 -24.71 -31.18 -7.23
CA LEU A 160 -25.57 -30.16 -6.64
C LEU A 160 -26.93 -30.06 -7.35
N ALA A 161 -26.96 -30.05 -8.68
CA ALA A 161 -28.21 -30.04 -9.45
C ALA A 161 -29.12 -31.23 -9.08
N LYS A 162 -28.54 -32.41 -8.86
CA LYS A 162 -29.28 -33.60 -8.39
C LYS A 162 -29.79 -33.49 -6.96
N LEU A 163 -29.07 -32.77 -6.07
CA LEU A 163 -29.48 -32.54 -4.68
C LEU A 163 -30.63 -31.53 -4.57
N VAL A 164 -30.60 -30.48 -5.40
CA VAL A 164 -31.59 -29.38 -5.35
C VAL A 164 -32.83 -29.65 -6.19
N LYS A 165 -32.81 -30.63 -7.13
CA LYS A 165 -33.97 -30.94 -7.98
C LYS A 165 -35.24 -31.18 -7.15
N GLY A 166 -36.36 -30.57 -7.57
CA GLY A 166 -37.66 -30.69 -6.89
C GLY A 166 -37.72 -30.05 -5.49
N LYS A 167 -36.64 -29.46 -4.97
CA LYS A 167 -36.67 -28.71 -3.71
C LYS A 167 -37.33 -27.35 -3.92
N LYS A 168 -37.88 -26.79 -2.84
CA LYS A 168 -38.44 -25.45 -2.84
C LYS A 168 -37.31 -24.41 -2.85
N GLY A 169 -37.55 -23.26 -3.48
CA GLY A 169 -36.58 -22.17 -3.50
C GLY A 169 -36.11 -21.74 -2.09
N THR A 170 -36.98 -21.82 -1.09
CA THR A 170 -36.65 -21.49 0.32
C THR A 170 -35.67 -22.45 0.99
N ALA A 171 -35.49 -23.67 0.46
CA ALA A 171 -34.55 -24.66 1.01
C ALA A 171 -33.17 -24.61 0.34
N LEU A 172 -33.01 -23.82 -0.73
CA LEU A 172 -31.78 -23.74 -1.50
C LEU A 172 -30.60 -23.25 -0.67
N GLU A 173 -30.78 -22.14 0.04
CA GLU A 173 -29.72 -21.53 0.83
C GLU A 173 -29.15 -22.49 1.88
N SER A 174 -30.01 -23.23 2.58
CA SER A 174 -29.60 -24.28 3.54
C SER A 174 -28.81 -25.41 2.86
N ILE A 175 -29.26 -25.86 1.68
CA ILE A 175 -28.58 -26.96 0.95
C ILE A 175 -27.23 -26.48 0.41
N LEU A 176 -27.17 -25.29 -0.19
CA LEU A 176 -25.96 -24.74 -0.80
C LEU A 176 -24.91 -24.38 0.25
N SER A 177 -25.30 -23.71 1.33
CA SER A 177 -24.40 -23.38 2.45
C SER A 177 -23.78 -24.63 3.11
N SER A 178 -24.51 -25.75 3.14
CA SER A 178 -24.00 -27.00 3.71
C SER A 178 -23.05 -27.77 2.78
N ASN A 179 -23.09 -27.51 1.47
CA ASN A 179 -22.34 -28.28 0.47
C ASN A 179 -21.22 -27.47 -0.21
N ILE A 180 -21.23 -26.14 -0.10
CA ILE A 180 -20.24 -25.26 -0.72
C ILE A 180 -19.40 -24.62 0.40
N PRO A 181 -18.09 -24.90 0.46
CA PRO A 181 -17.20 -24.22 1.39
C PRO A 181 -17.18 -22.71 1.13
N LEU A 182 -17.12 -21.90 2.20
CA LEU A 182 -17.07 -20.43 2.11
C LEU A 182 -18.25 -19.82 1.35
N TYR A 183 -19.42 -20.46 1.44
CA TYR A 183 -20.66 -19.93 0.89
C TYR A 183 -20.97 -18.54 1.46
N SER A 184 -21.27 -17.59 0.57
CA SER A 184 -21.69 -16.24 0.93
C SER A 184 -23.20 -16.08 0.74
N SER A 185 -23.66 -16.25 -0.50
CA SER A 185 -25.07 -16.13 -0.86
C SER A 185 -25.37 -16.90 -2.14
N ALA A 186 -26.65 -17.04 -2.46
CA ALA A 186 -27.12 -17.60 -3.71
C ALA A 186 -28.30 -16.81 -4.24
N GLU A 187 -28.32 -16.58 -5.55
CA GLU A 187 -29.46 -16.05 -6.25
C GLU A 187 -30.10 -17.16 -7.10
N ALA A 188 -31.42 -17.31 -7.00
CA ALA A 188 -32.17 -18.34 -7.69
C ALA A 188 -33.16 -17.72 -8.68
N ILE A 189 -32.84 -17.79 -9.97
CA ILE A 189 -33.72 -17.35 -11.05
C ILE A 189 -34.51 -18.55 -11.56
N ILE A 190 -35.79 -18.64 -11.19
CA ILE A 190 -36.69 -19.75 -11.58
C ILE A 190 -37.75 -19.25 -12.55
N THR A 191 -37.78 -19.85 -13.75
CA THR A 191 -38.79 -19.59 -14.77
C THR A 191 -39.97 -20.56 -14.66
N PRO A 192 -41.22 -20.10 -14.87
CA PRO A 192 -41.59 -18.76 -15.34
C PRO A 192 -41.63 -17.70 -14.21
N SER A 193 -41.22 -16.48 -14.51
CA SER A 193 -40.94 -15.43 -13.51
C SER A 193 -42.14 -14.98 -12.69
N TRP A 194 -43.37 -15.19 -13.17
CA TRP A 194 -44.63 -14.72 -12.56
C TRP A 194 -45.07 -15.47 -11.29
N ILE A 195 -44.53 -16.67 -10.99
CA ILE A 195 -44.89 -17.40 -9.76
C ILE A 195 -44.00 -16.92 -8.58
N PRO A 196 -44.54 -16.70 -7.36
CA PRO A 196 -43.73 -16.34 -6.20
C PRO A 196 -42.74 -17.45 -5.82
N LEU A 197 -41.50 -17.09 -5.42
CA LEU A 197 -40.43 -18.05 -5.11
C LEU A 197 -40.81 -19.04 -3.98
N ARG A 198 -41.65 -18.61 -3.03
CA ARG A 198 -42.18 -19.46 -1.94
C ARG A 198 -43.03 -20.63 -2.44
N LEU A 199 -43.65 -20.50 -3.62
CA LEU A 199 -44.49 -21.52 -4.26
C LEU A 199 -43.77 -22.25 -5.39
N LYS A 200 -42.59 -21.75 -5.80
CA LYS A 200 -41.77 -22.35 -6.86
C LYS A 200 -40.92 -23.49 -6.31
N SER A 201 -41.05 -24.64 -6.96
CA SER A 201 -40.10 -25.74 -6.85
C SER A 201 -39.12 -25.71 -8.02
N LEU A 202 -37.92 -26.21 -7.79
CA LEU A 202 -36.94 -26.40 -8.86
C LEU A 202 -37.38 -27.50 -9.82
N PRO A 203 -36.97 -27.43 -11.10
CA PRO A 203 -37.26 -28.48 -12.06
C PRO A 203 -36.86 -29.87 -11.54
N LEU A 204 -37.71 -30.88 -11.79
CA LEU A 204 -37.41 -32.27 -11.45
C LEU A 204 -36.29 -32.85 -12.34
N ASN A 205 -36.13 -32.32 -13.55
CA ASN A 205 -35.06 -32.69 -14.45
C ASN A 205 -33.80 -31.85 -14.13
N PRO A 206 -32.71 -32.45 -13.63
CA PRO A 206 -31.48 -31.73 -13.29
C PRO A 206 -30.82 -31.07 -14.51
N ALA A 207 -31.08 -31.55 -15.74
CA ALA A 207 -30.58 -30.92 -16.96
C ALA A 207 -31.20 -29.53 -17.22
N ARG A 208 -32.23 -29.14 -16.46
CA ARG A 208 -32.85 -27.80 -16.51
C ARG A 208 -32.37 -26.89 -15.36
N ILE A 209 -31.30 -27.26 -14.68
CA ILE A 209 -30.72 -26.50 -13.56
C ILE A 209 -29.29 -26.15 -13.93
N THR A 210 -29.02 -24.86 -14.12
CA THR A 210 -27.67 -24.34 -14.33
C THR A 210 -27.16 -23.77 -13.00
N ILE A 211 -25.96 -24.17 -12.61
CA ILE A 211 -25.30 -23.67 -11.39
C ILE A 211 -24.02 -22.95 -11.80
N GLU A 212 -23.97 -21.67 -11.50
CA GLU A 212 -22.79 -20.83 -11.67
C GLU A 212 -22.25 -20.44 -10.30
N ILE A 213 -20.93 -20.47 -10.17
CA ILE A 213 -20.22 -20.09 -8.96
C ILE A 213 -19.36 -18.92 -9.35
N VAL A 214 -19.62 -17.79 -8.73
CA VAL A 214 -18.91 -16.54 -8.94
C VAL A 214 -18.26 -16.10 -7.64
N PRO A 215 -17.11 -15.41 -7.70
CA PRO A 215 -16.49 -14.83 -6.52
C PRO A 215 -17.42 -13.79 -5.90
N ALA A 216 -17.43 -13.72 -4.56
CA ALA A 216 -18.07 -12.62 -3.85
C ALA A 216 -17.28 -11.33 -4.13
N ILE A 217 -17.98 -10.28 -4.56
CA ILE A 217 -17.44 -8.94 -4.82
C ILE A 217 -17.47 -8.14 -3.53
#